data_AF-A0A367KAZ8-F1
#
_entry.id   AF-A0A367KAZ8-F1
#
_cell.length_a   1.000
_cell.length_b   1.000
_cell.length_c   1.000
_cell.angle_alpha   90.00
_cell.angle_beta   90.00
_cell.angle_gamma   90.00
#
_symmetry.space_group_name_H-M   'P 1'
#
loop_
_entity.id
_entity.type
_entity.pdbx_description
1 polymer ?
#
loop_
_entity_poly.entity_id
_entity_poly.type
_entity_poly.pdbx_seq_one_letter_code
_entity_poly.pdbx_strand_id
1 'polypeptide(L)'
;MFTLIALFAGVLLAAPSDGFKSSDINTLISFGDSYTTRNINLSNLTYQCRDCTSAGGPNWVTYLTEAEEWISWDFAMGGAPLNDTLVHKDPSIIDVAGQIQDIYPSVFVSPSKKIAKIVQSAYTKGPRTSRSTLNSIWVGINDIGLTYGWRNTDQVDATIMQQYKSLIKELIAYGETQFMLMNVPPIERSPMWTNTTVMSKSIKKHVKGKIKPLD
;
A
#
# COMPACT_ATOMS: atom_id res chain seq x y z
N MET A 1 -48.42 15.75 -24.12
CA MET A 1 -47.67 16.96 -23.73
C MET A 1 -46.63 16.52 -22.70
N PHE A 2 -45.35 16.77 -22.97
CA PHE A 2 -44.19 16.08 -22.39
C PHE A 2 -43.93 16.34 -20.90
N THR A 3 -43.47 15.28 -20.23
CA THR A 3 -42.89 15.22 -18.88
C THR A 3 -41.61 16.06 -18.77
N LEU A 4 -41.42 16.79 -17.67
CA LEU A 4 -40.14 17.40 -17.30
C LEU A 4 -39.53 16.63 -16.12
N ILE A 5 -38.46 15.87 -16.39
CA ILE A 5 -37.57 15.31 -15.38
C ILE A 5 -36.40 16.28 -15.25
N ALA A 6 -36.21 16.86 -14.06
CA ALA A 6 -35.05 17.69 -13.77
C ALA A 6 -33.83 16.78 -13.53
N LEU A 7 -32.90 16.75 -14.48
CA LEU A 7 -31.55 16.25 -14.26
C LEU A 7 -30.74 17.31 -13.50
N PHE A 8 -30.37 17.02 -12.25
CA PHE A 8 -29.27 17.72 -11.60
C PHE A 8 -27.95 17.16 -12.12
N ALA A 9 -27.35 17.83 -13.10
CA ALA A 9 -25.95 17.68 -13.42
C ALA A 9 -25.15 18.40 -12.32
N GLY A 10 -24.78 17.67 -11.26
CA GLY A 10 -23.84 18.16 -10.26
C GLY A 10 -22.45 18.25 -10.88
N VAL A 11 -22.04 19.46 -11.27
CA VAL A 11 -20.64 19.77 -11.53
C VAL A 11 -19.92 19.64 -10.19
N LEU A 12 -19.10 18.60 -10.00
CA LEU A 12 -18.10 18.57 -8.94
C LEU A 12 -17.13 19.72 -9.20
N LEU A 13 -17.35 20.85 -8.54
CA LEU A 13 -16.31 21.85 -8.38
C LEU A 13 -15.23 21.19 -7.52
N ALA A 14 -14.09 20.86 -8.13
CA ALA A 14 -12.90 20.46 -7.39
C ALA A 14 -12.54 21.64 -6.47
N ALA A 15 -12.83 21.49 -5.17
CA ALA A 15 -12.37 22.45 -4.18
C ALA A 15 -10.83 22.54 -4.26
N PRO A 16 -10.24 23.73 -4.06
CA PRO A 16 -8.80 23.85 -3.99
C PRO A 16 -8.27 22.89 -2.92
N SER A 17 -7.38 21.99 -3.35
CA SER A 17 -6.65 21.12 -2.44
C SER A 17 -5.71 22.01 -1.63
N ASP A 18 -5.86 22.01 -0.30
CA ASP A 18 -4.93 22.67 0.64
C ASP A 18 -3.51 22.08 0.63
N GLY A 19 -3.22 21.15 -0.30
CA GLY A 19 -1.98 20.40 -0.38
C GLY A 19 -1.81 19.41 0.78
N PHE A 20 -0.82 18.53 0.64
CA PHE A 20 -0.42 17.66 1.74
C PHE A 20 0.25 18.50 2.85
N LYS A 21 -0.16 18.27 4.09
CA LYS A 21 0.46 18.86 5.29
C LYS A 21 0.70 17.75 6.30
N SER A 22 1.96 17.48 6.64
CA SER A 22 2.28 16.44 7.63
C SER A 22 1.65 16.73 8.99
N SER A 23 1.50 18.02 9.35
CA SER A 23 0.83 18.45 10.58
C SER A 23 -0.65 18.06 10.68
N ASP A 24 -1.29 17.75 9.55
CA ASP A 24 -2.69 17.32 9.52
C ASP A 24 -2.82 15.80 9.77
N ILE A 25 -1.71 15.05 9.67
CA ILE A 25 -1.68 13.59 9.74
C ILE A 25 -1.56 13.13 11.19
N ASN A 26 -2.33 12.10 11.54
CA ASN A 26 -2.23 11.39 12.81
C ASN A 26 -2.22 9.86 12.66
N THR A 27 -2.43 9.36 11.43
CA THR A 27 -2.56 7.94 11.12
C THR A 27 -1.77 7.59 9.88
N LEU A 28 -0.98 6.52 9.96
CA LEU A 28 -0.35 5.87 8.82
C LEU A 28 -0.99 4.50 8.60
N ILE A 29 -1.56 4.28 7.41
CA ILE A 29 -2.01 2.96 6.96
C ILE A 29 -1.03 2.47 5.91
N SER A 30 -0.46 1.29 6.12
CA SER A 30 0.60 0.76 5.27
C SER A 30 0.21 -0.50 4.52
N PHE A 31 0.49 -0.51 3.22
CA PHE A 31 0.33 -1.64 2.31
C PHE A 31 1.68 -1.91 1.64
N GLY A 32 1.97 -3.18 1.37
CA GLY A 32 3.22 -3.53 0.71
C GLY A 32 3.75 -4.89 1.15
N ASP A 33 5.07 -4.96 1.21
CA ASP A 33 5.79 -6.22 1.37
C ASP A 33 6.72 -6.26 2.61
N SER A 34 7.76 -7.10 2.55
CA SER A 34 8.74 -7.27 3.61
C SER A 34 9.50 -6.00 3.97
N TYR A 35 9.54 -4.98 3.09
CA TYR A 35 10.24 -3.72 3.34
C TYR A 35 9.42 -2.79 4.27
N THR A 36 8.16 -3.15 4.53
CA THR A 36 7.19 -2.35 5.28
C THR A 36 6.58 -3.14 6.44
N THR A 37 6.39 -4.45 6.30
CA THR A 37 5.67 -5.26 7.30
C THR A 37 6.32 -5.26 8.69
N ARG A 38 5.44 -5.16 9.70
CA ARG A 38 5.71 -5.39 11.12
C ARG A 38 4.97 -6.62 11.67
N ASN A 39 4.46 -7.47 10.78
CA ASN A 39 3.76 -8.72 11.10
C ASN A 39 2.56 -8.51 12.04
N ILE A 40 1.55 -7.76 11.57
CA ILE A 40 0.32 -7.54 12.33
C ILE A 40 -0.48 -8.85 12.48
N ASN A 41 -1.00 -9.11 13.66
CA ASN A 41 -2.00 -10.14 13.87
C ASN A 41 -3.39 -9.56 13.62
N LEU A 42 -4.03 -9.92 12.51
CA LEU A 42 -5.32 -9.35 12.10
C LEU A 42 -6.48 -9.65 13.07
N SER A 43 -6.36 -10.68 13.92
CA SER A 43 -7.43 -11.06 14.86
C SER A 43 -7.57 -10.10 16.05
N ASN A 44 -6.50 -9.38 16.39
CA ASN A 44 -6.42 -8.49 17.55
C ASN A 44 -5.68 -7.17 17.27
N LEU A 45 -5.18 -6.98 16.04
CA LEU A 45 -4.40 -5.85 15.54
C LEU A 45 -3.16 -5.51 16.36
N THR A 46 -2.52 -6.52 16.96
CA THR A 46 -1.23 -6.36 17.66
C THR A 46 -0.06 -6.75 16.76
N TYR A 47 1.08 -6.09 16.92
CA TYR A 47 2.33 -6.44 16.24
C TYR A 47 3.12 -7.48 17.04
N GLN A 48 3.82 -8.38 16.34
CA GLN A 48 4.59 -9.46 16.96
C GLN A 48 5.69 -8.94 17.90
N CYS A 49 6.58 -8.10 17.39
CA CYS A 49 7.55 -7.35 18.18
C CYS A 49 8.08 -6.15 17.37
N ARG A 50 8.65 -5.16 18.05
CA ARG A 50 9.16 -3.93 17.41
C ARG A 50 10.26 -4.20 16.38
N ASP A 51 11.14 -5.15 16.68
CA ASP A 51 12.33 -5.44 15.88
C ASP A 51 12.16 -6.69 14.99
N CYS A 52 10.94 -7.26 14.94
CA CYS A 52 10.58 -8.44 14.15
C CYS A 52 10.31 -8.04 12.69
N THR A 53 11.25 -7.33 12.07
CA THR A 53 11.15 -6.86 10.68
C THR A 53 12.33 -7.38 9.86
N SER A 54 12.23 -7.26 8.53
CA SER A 54 13.33 -7.63 7.62
C SER A 54 14.56 -6.72 7.72
N ALA A 55 14.46 -5.58 8.42
CA ALA A 55 15.55 -4.63 8.61
C ALA A 55 16.57 -5.05 9.69
N GLY A 56 16.31 -6.13 10.44
CA GLY A 56 17.12 -6.52 11.60
C GLY A 56 16.94 -5.59 12.81
N GLY A 57 15.83 -4.84 12.83
CA GLY A 57 15.48 -3.82 13.82
C GLY A 57 14.14 -3.18 13.44
N PRO A 58 13.84 -1.97 13.94
CA PRO A 58 12.70 -1.19 13.47
C PRO A 58 12.84 -0.84 12.00
N ASN A 59 11.72 -0.85 11.26
CA ASN A 59 11.69 -0.37 9.89
C ASN A 59 11.19 1.08 9.82
N TRP A 60 11.08 1.61 8.61
CA TRP A 60 10.71 3.00 8.36
C TRP A 60 9.34 3.39 8.95
N VAL A 61 8.38 2.46 9.00
CA VAL A 61 7.05 2.67 9.58
C VAL A 61 7.18 2.98 11.06
N THR A 62 7.93 2.16 11.79
CA THR A 62 8.19 2.37 13.23
C THR A 62 8.87 3.71 13.46
N TYR A 63 9.96 4.01 12.75
CA TYR A 63 10.67 5.27 12.94
C TYR A 63 9.80 6.50 12.67
N LEU A 64 9.01 6.48 11.59
CA LEU A 64 8.14 7.61 11.24
C LEU A 64 7.04 7.79 12.29
N THR A 65 6.37 6.71 12.68
CA THR A 65 5.23 6.79 13.60
C THR A 65 5.64 7.10 15.04
N GLU A 66 6.82 6.67 15.48
CA GLU A 66 7.39 7.06 16.78
C GLU A 66 7.79 8.54 16.78
N ALA A 67 8.43 9.03 15.72
CA ALA A 67 8.87 10.43 15.62
C ALA A 67 7.71 11.43 15.57
N GLU A 68 6.63 11.07 14.89
CA GLU A 68 5.46 11.94 14.69
C GLU A 68 4.32 11.68 15.69
N GLU A 69 4.49 10.72 16.60
CA GLU A 69 3.43 10.20 17.50
C GLU A 69 2.15 9.76 16.76
N TRP A 70 2.30 9.18 15.57
CA TRP A 70 1.16 8.70 14.76
C TRP A 70 0.72 7.30 15.15
N ILE A 71 -0.57 7.03 14.97
CA ILE A 71 -1.11 5.67 15.03
C ILE A 71 -0.77 4.97 13.71
N SER A 72 -0.38 3.69 13.77
CA SER A 72 -0.09 2.91 12.57
C SER A 72 -0.92 1.64 12.47
N TRP A 73 -1.51 1.45 11.29
CA TRP A 73 -2.16 0.21 10.86
C TRP A 73 -1.40 -0.34 9.65
N ASP A 74 -0.47 -1.25 9.93
CA ASP A 74 0.39 -1.82 8.89
C ASP A 74 -0.14 -3.19 8.46
N PHE A 75 -0.65 -3.24 7.24
CA PHE A 75 -1.19 -4.43 6.59
C PHE A 75 -0.21 -5.05 5.60
N ALA A 76 1.01 -4.53 5.47
CA ALA A 76 2.01 -5.11 4.59
C ALA A 76 2.35 -6.54 5.02
N MET A 77 2.61 -7.41 4.04
CA MET A 77 2.87 -8.83 4.27
C MET A 77 4.18 -9.26 3.62
N GLY A 78 5.02 -9.97 4.36
CA GLY A 78 6.33 -10.40 3.87
C GLY A 78 6.24 -11.21 2.57
N GLY A 79 6.95 -10.75 1.53
CA GLY A 79 6.99 -11.44 0.24
C GLY A 79 5.79 -11.16 -0.68
N ALA A 80 4.88 -10.25 -0.30
CA ALA A 80 3.74 -9.87 -1.11
C ALA A 80 4.17 -9.26 -2.46
N PRO A 81 3.70 -9.80 -3.60
CA PRO A 81 3.67 -9.06 -4.85
C PRO A 81 2.49 -8.07 -4.86
N LEU A 82 2.30 -7.34 -5.96
CA LEU A 82 1.07 -6.58 -6.15
C LEU A 82 -0.15 -7.48 -6.21
N ASN A 83 -0.07 -8.54 -7.03
CA ASN A 83 -1.12 -9.53 -7.23
C ASN A 83 -0.52 -10.90 -7.58
N ASP A 84 -0.82 -11.91 -6.78
CA ASP A 84 -0.28 -13.26 -6.91
C ASP A 84 -0.79 -14.00 -8.16
N THR A 85 -1.96 -13.63 -8.68
CA THR A 85 -2.53 -14.18 -9.93
C THR A 85 -1.73 -13.71 -11.15
N LEU A 86 -1.01 -12.59 -11.07
CA LEU A 86 -0.15 -12.07 -12.13
C LEU A 86 1.28 -12.61 -12.02
N VAL A 87 1.79 -12.73 -10.80
CA VAL A 87 3.15 -13.19 -10.52
C VAL A 87 3.10 -14.28 -9.44
N HIS A 88 2.97 -15.52 -9.92
CA HIS A 88 2.67 -16.68 -9.07
C HIS A 88 3.54 -16.73 -7.81
N LYS A 89 2.88 -16.68 -6.65
CA LYS A 89 3.48 -16.84 -5.33
C LYS A 89 2.75 -17.93 -4.56
N ASP A 90 3.38 -18.34 -3.46
CA ASP A 90 2.74 -19.16 -2.43
C ASP A 90 1.37 -18.56 -2.03
N PRO A 91 0.25 -19.30 -2.18
CA PRO A 91 -1.10 -18.81 -1.87
C PRO A 91 -1.34 -18.45 -0.39
N SER A 92 -0.41 -18.81 0.51
CA SER A 92 -0.48 -18.41 1.92
C SER A 92 -0.05 -16.96 2.16
N ILE A 93 0.56 -16.30 1.17
CA ILE A 93 0.97 -14.90 1.25
C ILE A 93 -0.14 -14.03 0.69
N ILE A 94 -0.65 -13.13 1.53
CA ILE A 94 -1.62 -12.12 1.10
C ILE A 94 -0.89 -11.03 0.31
N ASP A 95 -1.21 -10.92 -0.97
CA ASP A 95 -0.69 -9.88 -1.86
C ASP A 95 -1.29 -8.49 -1.55
N VAL A 96 -0.80 -7.44 -2.21
CA VAL A 96 -1.30 -6.07 -1.96
C VAL A 96 -2.76 -5.91 -2.39
N ALA A 97 -3.23 -6.63 -3.41
CA ALA A 97 -4.63 -6.64 -3.78
C ALA A 97 -5.51 -7.11 -2.61
N GLY A 98 -5.22 -8.26 -1.99
CA GLY A 98 -5.94 -8.76 -0.81
C GLY A 98 -5.77 -7.86 0.42
N GLN A 99 -4.61 -7.21 0.60
CA GLN A 99 -4.45 -6.22 1.67
C GLN A 99 -5.44 -5.04 1.52
N ILE A 100 -5.67 -4.57 0.30
CA ILE A 100 -6.56 -3.43 0.03
C ILE A 100 -8.03 -3.86 -0.10
N GLN A 101 -8.30 -5.01 -0.69
CA GLN A 101 -9.65 -5.45 -1.03
C GLN A 101 -10.32 -6.26 0.08
N ASP A 102 -9.54 -6.94 0.91
CA ASP A 102 -10.06 -7.79 1.99
C ASP A 102 -9.71 -7.23 3.38
N ILE A 103 -8.41 -7.01 3.64
CA ILE A 103 -7.95 -6.61 4.98
C ILE A 103 -8.48 -5.22 5.32
N TYR A 104 -8.24 -4.23 4.47
CA TYR A 104 -8.64 -2.85 4.76
C TYR A 104 -10.16 -2.72 5.03
N PRO A 105 -11.07 -3.28 4.20
CA PRO A 105 -12.50 -3.24 4.48
C PRO A 105 -12.88 -3.95 5.78
N SER A 106 -12.21 -5.05 6.12
CA SER A 106 -12.45 -5.77 7.39
C SER A 106 -12.06 -4.97 8.64
N VAL A 107 -11.25 -3.91 8.49
CA VAL A 107 -10.80 -3.06 9.59
C VAL A 107 -11.52 -1.71 9.61
N PHE A 108 -11.78 -1.10 8.44
CA PHE A 108 -12.25 0.29 8.37
C PHE A 108 -13.60 0.50 7.70
N VAL A 109 -14.07 -0.41 6.85
CA VAL A 109 -15.34 -0.23 6.10
C VAL A 109 -16.48 -0.98 6.77
N SER A 110 -16.28 -2.28 6.98
CA SER A 110 -17.28 -3.18 7.58
C SER A 110 -16.66 -4.03 8.70
N PRO A 111 -16.05 -3.43 9.74
CA PRO A 111 -15.39 -4.18 10.78
C PRO A 111 -16.35 -4.94 11.68
N SER A 112 -15.89 -6.07 12.22
CA SER A 112 -16.57 -6.72 13.35
C SER A 112 -16.59 -5.78 14.57
N LYS A 113 -17.55 -5.99 15.49
CA LYS A 113 -17.63 -5.21 16.74
C LYS A 113 -16.33 -5.21 17.54
N LYS A 114 -15.62 -6.35 17.55
CA LYS A 114 -14.32 -6.49 18.22
C LYS A 114 -13.27 -5.57 17.60
N ILE A 115 -13.13 -5.63 16.28
CA ILE A 115 -12.16 -4.83 15.53
C ILE A 115 -12.49 -3.35 15.62
N ALA A 116 -13.76 -2.97 15.44
CA ALA A 116 -14.21 -1.60 15.59
C ALA A 116 -13.85 -1.01 16.96
N LYS A 117 -14.01 -1.79 18.04
CA LYS A 117 -13.62 -1.37 19.40
C LYS A 117 -12.12 -1.17 19.54
N ILE A 118 -11.29 -2.05 18.97
CA ILE A 118 -9.83 -1.93 19.01
C ILE A 118 -9.40 -0.65 18.27
N VAL A 119 -9.88 -0.46 17.04
CA VAL A 119 -9.57 0.73 16.24
C VAL A 119 -10.00 1.99 16.98
N GLN A 120 -11.24 2.05 17.48
CA GLN A 120 -11.74 3.21 18.23
C GLN A 120 -10.90 3.51 19.48
N SER A 121 -10.45 2.49 20.20
CA SER A 121 -9.65 2.66 21.42
C SER A 121 -8.24 3.21 21.17
N ALA A 122 -7.70 3.08 19.96
CA ALA A 122 -6.40 3.63 19.61
C ALA A 122 -6.42 5.17 19.55
N TYR A 123 -7.58 5.78 19.26
CA TYR A 123 -7.70 7.22 19.03
C TYR A 123 -8.14 7.97 20.30
N THR A 124 -7.16 8.41 21.09
CA THR A 124 -7.42 9.19 22.32
C THR A 124 -7.49 10.70 22.10
N LYS A 125 -6.77 11.22 21.08
CA LYS A 125 -6.71 12.66 20.74
C LYS A 125 -7.73 13.08 19.67
N GLY A 126 -8.54 12.14 19.17
CA GLY A 126 -9.53 12.34 18.10
C GLY A 126 -9.46 11.24 17.02
N PRO A 127 -10.57 10.91 16.35
CA PRO A 127 -10.59 9.84 15.35
C PRO A 127 -9.77 10.21 14.12
N ARG A 128 -9.34 9.21 13.35
CA ARG A 128 -8.83 9.44 12.00
C ARG A 128 -9.93 10.01 11.09
N THR A 129 -9.51 10.81 10.12
CA THR A 129 -10.31 11.25 8.98
C THR A 129 -9.57 10.96 7.70
N SER A 130 -10.23 11.12 6.55
CA SER A 130 -9.58 11.00 5.24
C SER A 130 -8.42 11.99 5.03
N ARG A 131 -8.44 13.14 5.71
CA ARG A 131 -7.38 14.16 5.67
C ARG A 131 -6.24 13.89 6.65
N SER A 132 -6.52 13.20 7.76
CA SER A 132 -5.52 12.87 8.78
C SER A 132 -4.90 11.48 8.63
N THR A 133 -5.27 10.76 7.56
CA THR A 133 -4.79 9.40 7.27
C THR A 133 -3.89 9.44 6.04
N LEU A 134 -2.62 9.07 6.21
CA LEU A 134 -1.67 8.84 5.13
C LEU A 134 -1.66 7.36 4.74
N ASN A 135 -1.97 7.04 3.49
CA ASN A 135 -1.95 5.68 2.96
C ASN A 135 -0.66 5.45 2.18
N SER A 136 0.22 4.60 2.70
CA SER A 136 1.48 4.28 2.03
C SER A 136 1.39 2.98 1.25
N ILE A 137 1.90 2.96 0.02
CA ILE A 137 2.02 1.74 -0.78
C ILE A 137 3.46 1.60 -1.25
N TRP A 138 4.15 0.55 -0.79
CA TRP A 138 5.49 0.19 -1.26
C TRP A 138 5.55 -1.28 -1.66
N VAL A 139 5.58 -1.52 -2.97
CA VAL A 139 5.47 -2.85 -3.58
C VAL A 139 6.20 -2.86 -4.93
N GLY A 140 6.43 -4.04 -5.49
CA GLY A 140 7.12 -4.25 -6.77
C GLY A 140 8.47 -4.97 -6.61
N ILE A 141 9.01 -5.04 -5.39
CA ILE A 141 10.27 -5.75 -5.12
C ILE A 141 10.10 -7.24 -5.41
N ASN A 142 9.01 -7.84 -4.91
CA ASN A 142 8.71 -9.25 -5.14
C ASN A 142 8.23 -9.51 -6.57
N ASP A 143 7.49 -8.60 -7.19
CA ASP A 143 7.07 -8.73 -8.59
C ASP A 143 8.29 -8.88 -9.52
N ILE A 144 9.29 -8.00 -9.37
CA ILE A 144 10.55 -8.09 -10.12
C ILE A 144 11.33 -9.34 -9.72
N GLY A 145 11.39 -9.65 -8.42
CA GLY A 145 12.10 -10.83 -7.92
C GLY A 145 11.53 -12.15 -8.43
N LEU A 146 10.22 -12.27 -8.58
CA LEU A 146 9.53 -13.48 -9.06
C LEU A 146 9.61 -13.61 -10.58
N THR A 147 9.65 -12.49 -11.30
CA THR A 147 9.66 -12.46 -12.77
C THR A 147 11.05 -12.31 -13.39
N TYR A 148 12.13 -12.21 -12.60
CA TYR A 148 13.47 -11.86 -13.12
C TYR A 148 13.99 -12.75 -14.27
N GLY A 149 13.56 -14.02 -14.29
CA GLY A 149 13.94 -15.03 -15.28
C GLY A 149 12.93 -15.17 -16.43
N TRP A 150 11.81 -14.46 -16.38
CA TRP A 150 10.79 -14.50 -17.42
C TRP A 150 11.28 -13.75 -18.67
N ARG A 151 10.79 -14.17 -19.84
CA ARG A 151 11.03 -13.47 -21.10
C ARG A 151 9.84 -12.56 -21.41
N ASN A 152 10.11 -11.35 -21.91
CA ASN A 152 9.10 -10.40 -22.39
C ASN A 152 8.03 -10.04 -21.34
N THR A 153 8.45 -9.41 -20.22
CA THR A 153 7.55 -9.03 -19.12
C THR A 153 6.67 -7.80 -19.42
N ASP A 154 6.89 -7.09 -20.53
CA ASP A 154 6.22 -5.82 -20.82
C ASP A 154 4.68 -5.87 -20.65
N GLN A 155 4.03 -6.97 -21.05
CA GLN A 155 2.58 -7.13 -20.91
C GLN A 155 2.15 -7.35 -19.45
N VAL A 156 2.88 -8.19 -18.70
CA VAL A 156 2.57 -8.42 -17.28
C VAL A 156 2.86 -7.16 -16.46
N ASP A 157 3.96 -6.47 -16.74
CA ASP A 157 4.32 -5.20 -16.11
C ASP A 157 3.25 -4.12 -16.36
N ALA A 158 2.73 -4.04 -17.59
CA ALA A 158 1.62 -3.14 -17.90
C ALA A 158 0.34 -3.50 -17.13
N THR A 159 0.06 -4.79 -16.96
CA THR A 159 -1.12 -5.29 -16.24
C THR A 159 -1.00 -5.01 -14.73
N ILE A 160 0.18 -5.25 -14.15
CA ILE A 160 0.53 -4.89 -12.77
C ILE A 160 0.30 -3.38 -12.56
N MET A 161 0.82 -2.53 -13.45
CA MET A 161 0.63 -1.08 -13.30
C MET A 161 -0.83 -0.63 -13.46
N GLN A 162 -1.62 -1.29 -14.30
CA GLN A 162 -3.07 -1.03 -14.38
C GLN A 162 -3.77 -1.40 -13.08
N GLN A 163 -3.45 -2.55 -12.51
CA GLN A 163 -4.01 -2.97 -11.24
C GLN A 163 -3.58 -2.07 -10.09
N TYR A 164 -2.31 -1.63 -10.05
CA TYR A 164 -1.81 -0.68 -9.05
C TYR A 164 -2.66 0.60 -9.03
N LYS A 165 -2.98 1.14 -10.22
CA LYS A 165 -3.88 2.29 -10.35
C LYS A 165 -5.31 1.96 -9.90
N SER A 166 -5.83 0.76 -10.19
CA SER A 166 -7.15 0.32 -9.73
C SER A 166 -7.24 0.29 -8.21
N LEU A 167 -6.24 -0.32 -7.55
CA LEU A 167 -6.21 -0.44 -6.09
C LEU A 167 -6.15 0.92 -5.39
N ILE A 168 -5.43 1.90 -5.97
CA ILE A 168 -5.46 3.29 -5.47
C ILE A 168 -6.87 3.89 -5.61
N LYS A 169 -7.53 3.68 -6.75
CA LYS A 169 -8.92 4.15 -6.96
C LYS A 169 -9.90 3.51 -5.99
N GLU A 170 -9.67 2.26 -5.59
CA GLU A 170 -10.49 1.59 -4.58
C GLU A 170 -10.31 2.19 -3.19
N LEU A 171 -9.08 2.49 -2.77
CA LEU A 171 -8.84 3.24 -1.53
C LEU A 171 -9.51 4.62 -1.56
N ILE A 172 -9.46 5.32 -2.70
CA ILE A 172 -10.18 6.59 -2.89
C ILE A 172 -11.70 6.39 -2.77
N ALA A 173 -12.24 5.30 -3.32
CA ALA A 173 -13.65 4.95 -3.20
C ALA A 173 -14.06 4.62 -1.75
N TYR A 174 -13.13 4.11 -0.94
CA TYR A 174 -13.31 3.98 0.51
C TYR A 174 -13.16 5.30 1.29
N GLY A 175 -12.85 6.40 0.60
CA GLY A 175 -12.78 7.74 1.17
C GLY A 175 -11.37 8.23 1.50
N GLU A 176 -10.32 7.47 1.17
CA GLU A 176 -8.94 7.89 1.44
C GLU A 176 -8.46 8.96 0.45
N THR A 177 -7.69 9.94 0.92
CA THR A 177 -7.29 11.10 0.09
C THR A 177 -5.80 11.42 0.09
N GLN A 178 -5.05 10.97 1.11
CA GLN A 178 -3.62 11.23 1.21
C GLN A 178 -2.85 9.95 0.95
N PHE A 179 -1.92 10.00 0.00
CA PHE A 179 -1.15 8.84 -0.44
C PHE A 179 0.35 9.11 -0.45
N MET A 180 1.12 8.14 0.02
CA MET A 180 2.57 8.06 -0.18
C MET A 180 2.90 6.85 -1.04
N LEU A 181 3.22 7.11 -2.31
CA LEU A 181 3.53 6.07 -3.29
C LEU A 181 5.04 5.96 -3.45
N MET A 182 5.61 4.81 -3.09
CA MET A 182 7.07 4.63 -3.04
C MET A 182 7.55 3.81 -4.25
N ASN A 183 8.57 4.32 -4.94
CA ASN A 183 9.20 3.59 -6.03
C ASN A 183 10.01 2.39 -5.50
N VAL A 184 10.12 1.35 -6.33
CA VAL A 184 11.03 0.24 -6.07
C VAL A 184 12.47 0.77 -6.02
N PRO A 185 13.24 0.50 -4.94
CA PRO A 185 14.63 0.93 -4.87
C PRO A 185 15.49 0.20 -5.91
N PRO A 186 16.75 0.62 -6.14
CA PRO A 186 17.69 -0.07 -7.02
C PRO A 186 18.10 -1.45 -6.48
N ILE A 187 17.18 -2.42 -6.55
CA ILE A 187 17.36 -3.74 -5.95
C ILE A 187 18.49 -4.53 -6.61
N GLU A 188 18.89 -4.21 -7.84
CA GLU A 188 20.05 -4.82 -8.52
C GLU A 188 21.38 -4.62 -7.78
N ARG A 189 21.41 -3.71 -6.79
CA ARG A 189 22.56 -3.42 -5.92
C ARG A 189 22.52 -4.18 -4.60
N SER A 190 21.47 -4.95 -4.31
CA SER A 190 21.39 -5.73 -3.08
C SER A 190 22.26 -7.00 -3.15
N PRO A 191 22.75 -7.54 -2.01
CA PRO A 191 23.62 -8.72 -2.00
C PRO A 191 23.07 -9.93 -2.77
N MET A 192 21.74 -10.07 -2.82
CA MET A 192 21.07 -11.15 -3.55
C MET A 192 21.37 -11.12 -5.05
N TRP A 193 21.47 -9.93 -5.65
CA TRP A 193 21.55 -9.75 -7.10
C TRP A 193 22.97 -9.43 -7.60
N THR A 194 23.90 -9.16 -6.70
CA THR A 194 25.31 -8.82 -7.04
C THR A 194 26.17 -10.03 -7.38
N ASN A 195 25.66 -11.27 -7.22
CA ASN A 195 26.47 -12.49 -7.36
C ASN A 195 26.94 -12.73 -8.82
N THR A 196 26.29 -12.14 -9.83
CA THR A 196 26.83 -12.08 -11.20
C THR A 196 26.43 -10.79 -11.93
N THR A 197 27.30 -10.30 -12.83
CA THR A 197 27.01 -9.15 -13.70
C THR A 197 25.78 -9.38 -14.59
N VAL A 198 25.47 -10.64 -14.94
CA VAL A 198 24.31 -11.00 -15.75
C VAL A 198 23.00 -10.82 -14.97
N MET A 199 22.94 -11.28 -13.71
CA MET A 199 21.77 -11.11 -12.86
C MET A 199 21.47 -9.63 -12.57
N SER A 200 22.50 -8.86 -12.20
CA SER A 200 22.35 -7.42 -11.96
C SER A 200 21.83 -6.67 -13.20
N LYS A 201 22.33 -6.99 -14.40
CA LYS A 201 21.83 -6.40 -15.67
C LYS A 201 20.39 -6.80 -15.98
N SER A 202 19.98 -8.04 -15.70
CA SER A 202 18.59 -8.50 -15.92
C SER A 202 17.62 -7.73 -15.01
N ILE A 203 17.91 -7.64 -13.72
CA ILE A 203 17.08 -6.92 -12.74
C ILE A 203 16.98 -5.43 -13.08
N LYS A 204 18.11 -4.80 -13.45
CA LYS A 204 18.12 -3.39 -13.87
C LYS A 204 17.20 -3.10 -15.07
N LYS A 205 16.96 -4.09 -15.94
CA LYS A 205 16.02 -3.92 -17.07
C LYS A 205 14.56 -3.88 -16.60
N HIS A 206 14.21 -4.60 -15.54
CA HIS A 206 12.86 -4.67 -14.97
C HIS A 206 12.53 -3.44 -14.11
N VAL A 207 13.55 -2.76 -13.54
CA VAL A 207 13.39 -1.47 -12.86
C VAL A 207 13.29 -0.34 -13.91
N LYS A 208 12.23 -0.33 -14.72
CA LYS A 208 11.95 0.69 -15.75
C LYS A 208 10.51 1.18 -15.71
N GLY A 209 10.09 1.67 -14.56
CA GLY A 209 8.81 2.37 -14.41
C GLY A 209 8.93 3.45 -13.36
N LYS A 210 8.93 4.72 -13.77
CA LYS A 210 8.64 5.80 -12.83
C LYS A 210 7.12 5.88 -12.71
N ILE A 211 6.60 5.97 -11.48
CA ILE A 211 5.20 6.35 -11.26
C ILE A 211 4.99 7.68 -11.97
N LYS A 212 4.16 7.69 -13.02
CA LYS A 212 3.67 8.92 -13.64
C LYS A 212 2.48 9.41 -12.80
N PRO A 213 2.26 10.73 -12.68
CA PRO A 213 1.05 11.27 -12.09
C PRO A 213 -0.19 10.58 -12.70
N LEU A 214 -1.20 10.33 -11.87
CA LEU A 214 -2.49 9.85 -12.35
C LEU A 214 -3.10 11.00 -13.18
N ASP A 215 -3.31 10.76 -14.47
CA ASP A 215 -4.11 11.65 -15.34
C ASP A 215 -5.59 11.61 -14.95
#